data_AF-A0A1Q9RYX8-F1
#
_entry.id   AF-A0A1Q9RYX8-F1
#
_cell.length_a   1.000
_cell.length_b   1.000
_cell.length_c   1.000
_cell.angle_alpha   90.00
_cell.angle_beta   90.00
_cell.angle_gamma   90.00
#
_symmetry.space_group_name_H-M   'P 1'
#
loop_
_entity.id
_entity.type
_entity.pdbx_description
1 polymer ?
#
loop_
_entity_poly.entity_id
_entity_poly.type
_entity_poly.pdbx_seq_one_letter_code
_entity_poly.pdbx_strand_id
1 'polypeptide(L)'
;MLGTLAPASAALRMYVLTLAAAVRDRGVYAATLTIGGLIERGDIHRAFTGQGATLPTLDPDDIADTAWRMYVARDEAEAVFDVLTPEASTTSEWIRVLQHPYPLTARVRRTRARR
;
A
#
# COMPACT_ATOMS: atom_id res chain seq x y z
N MET A 1 5.25 -2.15 -27.77
CA MET A 1 6.56 -2.47 -27.16
C MET A 1 6.48 -3.11 -25.76
N LEU A 2 5.29 -3.42 -25.23
CA LEU A 2 5.16 -4.10 -23.93
C LEU A 2 5.67 -5.56 -23.93
N GLY A 3 5.81 -6.17 -25.11
CA GLY A 3 6.20 -7.58 -25.26
C GLY A 3 7.60 -7.93 -24.73
N THR A 4 8.55 -6.98 -24.69
CA THR A 4 9.88 -7.21 -24.09
C THR A 4 9.92 -6.89 -22.59
N LEU A 5 8.99 -6.07 -22.10
CA LEU A 5 8.91 -5.71 -20.69
C LEU A 5 8.33 -6.85 -19.86
N ALA A 6 7.35 -7.60 -20.39
CA ALA A 6 6.77 -8.74 -19.70
C ALA A 6 7.80 -9.80 -19.27
N PRO A 7 8.69 -10.32 -20.15
CA PRO A 7 9.71 -11.29 -19.75
C PRO A 7 10.78 -10.67 -18.83
N ALA A 8 11.12 -9.39 -18.99
CA ALA A 8 12.05 -8.70 -18.09
C ALA A 8 11.47 -8.58 -16.67
N SER A 9 10.19 -8.19 -16.53
CA SER A 9 9.49 -8.12 -15.25
C SER A 9 9.35 -9.50 -14.60
N ALA A 10 9.06 -10.54 -15.40
CA ALA A 10 9.01 -11.91 -14.89
C ALA A 10 10.37 -12.38 -14.36
N ALA A 11 11.46 -12.04 -15.06
CA ALA A 11 12.83 -12.34 -14.60
C ALA A 11 13.17 -11.59 -13.30
N LEU A 12 12.79 -10.32 -13.18
CA LEU A 12 12.99 -9.53 -11.95
C LEU A 12 12.24 -10.13 -10.75
N ARG A 13 10.96 -10.50 -10.93
CA ARG A 13 10.17 -11.18 -9.91
C ARG A 13 10.87 -12.46 -9.45
N MET A 14 11.28 -13.31 -10.40
CA MET A 14 11.94 -14.58 -10.07
C MET A 14 13.30 -14.37 -9.38
N TYR A 15 14.06 -13.35 -9.79
CA TYR A 15 15.31 -12.97 -9.14
C TYR A 15 15.09 -12.63 -7.66
N VAL A 16 14.10 -11.79 -7.34
CA VAL A 16 13.81 -11.42 -5.94
C VAL A 16 13.35 -12.61 -5.12
N LEU A 17 12.48 -13.47 -5.66
CA LEU A 17 12.03 -14.68 -4.96
C LEU A 17 13.18 -15.66 -4.68
N THR A 18 14.10 -15.82 -5.63
CA THR A 18 15.29 -16.66 -5.47
C THR A 18 16.26 -16.05 -4.45
N LEU A 19 16.44 -14.72 -4.48
CA LEU A 19 17.25 -14.00 -3.51
C LEU A 19 16.69 -14.15 -2.09
N ALA A 20 15.37 -13.98 -1.92
CA ALA A 20 14.69 -14.13 -0.64
C ALA A 20 14.92 -15.52 -0.03
N ALA A 21 14.89 -16.57 -0.86
CA ALA A 21 15.22 -17.93 -0.41
C ALA A 21 16.70 -18.08 -0.02
N ALA A 22 17.62 -17.54 -0.83
CA ALA A 22 19.07 -17.68 -0.62
C ALA A 22 19.61 -16.95 0.61
N VAL A 23 18.92 -15.89 1.07
CA VAL A 23 19.40 -15.03 2.17
C VAL A 23 18.62 -15.19 3.47
N ARG A 24 17.60 -16.06 3.51
CA ARG A 24 16.71 -16.26 4.66
C ARG A 24 17.47 -16.56 5.95
N ASP A 25 18.44 -17.47 5.89
CA ASP A 25 19.23 -17.89 7.06
C ASP A 25 20.37 -16.91 7.41
N ARG A 26 20.50 -15.81 6.66
CA ARG A 26 21.54 -14.78 6.85
C ARG A 26 21.01 -13.54 7.56
N GLY A 27 19.77 -13.58 8.05
CA GLY A 27 19.13 -12.44 8.71
C GLY A 27 18.81 -11.27 7.78
N VAL A 28 18.85 -11.48 6.47
CA VAL A 28 18.48 -10.49 5.45
C VAL A 28 17.07 -10.80 4.95
N TYR A 29 16.24 -9.77 4.84
CA TYR A 29 14.91 -9.87 4.26
C TYR A 29 14.91 -9.24 2.87
N ALA A 30 14.50 -10.01 1.86
CA ALA A 30 14.32 -9.55 0.49
C ALA A 30 12.90 -9.89 0.05
N ALA A 31 12.22 -8.92 -0.55
CA ALA A 31 10.86 -9.07 -1.04
C ALA A 31 10.59 -8.09 -2.19
N THR A 32 9.52 -8.34 -2.95
CA THR A 32 9.07 -7.48 -4.04
C THR A 32 7.64 -6.99 -3.82
N LEU A 33 7.38 -5.74 -4.21
CA LEU A 33 6.06 -5.13 -4.23
C LEU A 33 5.77 -4.67 -5.66
N THR A 34 4.85 -5.34 -6.34
CA THR A 34 4.51 -5.03 -7.74
C THR A 34 3.28 -4.14 -7.78
N ILE A 35 3.36 -3.02 -8.52
CA ILE A 35 2.28 -2.05 -8.67
C ILE A 35 1.90 -1.96 -10.16
N GLY A 36 0.69 -2.40 -10.48
CA GLY A 36 0.07 -2.37 -11.80
C GLY A 36 -1.15 -1.46 -11.82
N GLY A 37 -0.93 -0.15 -11.70
CA GLY A 37 -2.02 0.82 -11.68
C GLY A 37 -1.56 2.23 -11.46
N LEU A 38 -2.48 3.19 -11.64
CA LEU A 38 -2.25 4.56 -11.23
C LEU A 38 -2.39 4.67 -9.71
N ILE A 39 -1.39 5.22 -9.05
CA ILE A 39 -1.48 5.53 -7.62
C ILE A 39 -2.23 6.86 -7.47
N GLU A 40 -3.26 6.88 -6.65
CA GLU A 40 -4.02 8.09 -6.33
C GLU A 40 -3.08 9.18 -5.80
N ARG A 41 -3.42 10.44 -6.06
CA ARG A 41 -2.68 11.63 -5.60
C ARG A 41 -1.26 11.79 -6.18
N GLY A 42 -0.73 10.79 -6.88
CA GLY A 42 0.58 10.80 -7.54
C GLY A 42 0.61 11.63 -8.83
N ASP A 43 1.82 11.94 -9.31
CA ASP A 43 2.02 12.87 -10.43
C ASP A 43 1.38 12.40 -11.73
N ILE A 44 1.47 11.09 -12.04
CA ILE A 44 0.83 10.50 -13.22
C ILE A 44 -0.69 10.60 -13.11
N HIS A 45 -1.26 10.27 -11.93
CA HIS A 45 -2.69 10.42 -11.69
C HIS A 45 -3.16 11.87 -11.86
N ARG A 46 -2.42 12.84 -11.32
CA ARG A 46 -2.71 14.28 -11.49
C ARG A 46 -2.63 14.73 -12.96
N ALA A 47 -1.68 14.20 -13.72
CA ALA A 47 -1.54 14.51 -15.14
C ALA A 47 -2.75 14.03 -15.96
N PHE A 48 -3.23 12.81 -15.72
CA PHE A 48 -4.42 12.27 -16.41
C PHE A 48 -5.72 12.94 -15.97
N THR A 49 -5.90 13.17 -14.67
CA THR A 49 -7.10 13.84 -14.14
C THR A 49 -7.18 15.31 -14.58
N GLY A 50 -6.04 16.00 -14.72
CA GLY A 50 -5.98 17.35 -15.30
C GLY A 50 -6.43 17.42 -16.77
N GLN A 51 -6.45 16.28 -17.47
CA GLN A 51 -6.98 16.14 -18.84
C GLN A 51 -8.45 15.66 -18.87
N GLY A 52 -9.09 15.54 -17.70
CA GLY A 52 -10.47 15.06 -17.56
C GLY A 52 -10.62 13.54 -17.66
N ALA A 53 -9.53 12.76 -17.60
CA ALA A 53 -9.61 11.31 -17.58
C ALA A 53 -9.94 10.80 -16.17
N THR A 54 -10.90 9.87 -16.09
CA THR A 54 -11.20 9.10 -14.88
C THR A 54 -10.72 7.68 -15.09
N LEU A 55 -9.65 7.29 -14.38
CA LEU A 55 -9.04 5.96 -14.47
C LEU A 55 -9.13 5.27 -13.11
N PRO A 56 -9.24 3.93 -13.06
CA PRO A 56 -9.06 3.18 -11.82
C PRO A 56 -7.73 3.51 -11.16
N THR A 57 -7.73 3.65 -9.83
CA THR A 57 -6.55 4.01 -9.05
C THR A 57 -6.38 3.08 -7.86
N LEU A 58 -5.16 3.08 -7.31
CA LEU A 58 -4.76 2.40 -6.08
C LEU A 58 -4.54 3.44 -4.98
N ASP A 59 -4.95 3.14 -3.76
CA ASP A 59 -4.70 4.01 -2.61
C ASP A 59 -3.22 3.88 -2.18
N PRO A 60 -2.43 4.98 -2.17
CA PRO A 60 -1.06 4.94 -1.67
C PRO A 60 -0.94 4.53 -0.20
N ASP A 61 -1.97 4.75 0.62
CA ASP A 61 -1.92 4.39 2.05
C ASP A 61 -1.98 2.86 2.23
N ASP A 62 -2.79 2.14 1.44
CA ASP A 62 -2.83 0.68 1.43
C ASP A 62 -1.49 0.06 0.97
N ILE A 63 -0.84 0.69 -0.02
CA ILE A 63 0.48 0.29 -0.52
C ILE A 63 1.53 0.46 0.58
N ALA A 64 1.52 1.61 1.26
CA ALA A 64 2.46 1.92 2.34
C ALA A 64 2.28 0.98 3.55
N ASP A 65 1.04 0.73 3.95
CA ASP A 65 0.71 -0.19 5.05
C ASP A 65 1.16 -1.62 4.75
N THR A 66 0.99 -2.07 3.51
CA THR A 66 1.46 -3.40 3.08
C THR A 66 2.99 -3.47 3.06
N ALA A 67 3.67 -2.47 2.52
CA ALA A 67 5.13 -2.41 2.54
C ALA A 67 5.68 -2.42 3.98
N TRP A 68 5.03 -1.69 4.88
CA TRP A 68 5.38 -1.68 6.30
C TRP A 68 5.16 -3.04 6.96
N ARG A 69 4.00 -3.67 6.74
CA ARG A 69 3.69 -5.02 7.25
C ARG A 69 4.73 -6.04 6.80
N MET A 70 5.04 -6.06 5.50
CA MET A 70 6.06 -6.94 4.93
C MET A 70 7.43 -6.73 5.60
N TYR A 71 7.85 -5.48 5.78
CA TYR A 71 9.12 -5.16 6.43
C TYR A 71 9.20 -5.60 7.91
N VAL A 72 8.10 -5.48 8.65
CA VAL A 72 8.03 -5.84 10.07
C VAL A 72 7.91 -7.35 10.25
N ALA A 73 6.99 -8.00 9.54
CA ALA A 73 6.68 -9.42 9.68
C ALA A 73 7.74 -10.33 9.04
N ARG A 74 8.28 -9.92 7.87
CA ARG A 74 9.34 -10.61 7.13
C ARG A 74 9.00 -12.06 6.74
N ASP A 75 7.73 -12.38 6.63
CA ASP A 75 7.18 -13.72 6.37
C ASP A 75 6.70 -13.91 4.91
N GLU A 76 6.34 -12.82 4.24
CA GLU A 76 5.97 -12.81 2.82
C GLU A 76 7.11 -12.29 1.93
N ALA A 77 7.35 -12.90 0.77
CA ALA A 77 8.39 -12.46 -0.17
C ALA A 77 7.83 -11.64 -1.34
N GLU A 78 6.52 -11.52 -1.46
CA GLU A 78 5.84 -10.85 -2.57
C GLU A 78 4.48 -10.29 -2.17
N ALA A 79 4.16 -9.11 -2.68
CA ALA A 79 2.80 -8.57 -2.75
C ALA A 79 2.56 -7.90 -4.11
N VAL A 80 1.29 -7.87 -4.55
CA VAL A 80 0.87 -7.30 -5.83
C VAL A 80 -0.34 -6.40 -5.61
N PHE A 81 -0.27 -5.17 -6.12
CA PHE A 81 -1.37 -4.23 -6.24
C PHE A 81 -1.62 -3.99 -7.72
N ASP A 82 -2.79 -4.33 -8.23
CA ASP A 82 -3.09 -4.12 -9.64
C ASP A 82 -4.58 -3.85 -9.83
N VAL A 83 -4.91 -2.95 -10.75
CA VAL A 83 -6.30 -2.52 -11.00
C VAL A 83 -7.12 -3.54 -11.82
N LEU A 84 -6.47 -4.57 -12.37
CA LEU A 84 -7.09 -5.65 -13.16
C LEU A 84 -7.47 -6.86 -12.32
N THR A 85 -6.96 -6.97 -11.09
CA THR A 85 -7.28 -8.06 -10.15
C THR A 85 -8.02 -7.50 -8.94
N PRO A 86 -9.36 -7.50 -8.91
CA PRO A 86 -10.17 -6.82 -7.90
C PRO A 86 -10.04 -7.37 -6.47
N GLU A 87 -9.28 -8.45 -6.28
CA GLU A 87 -9.19 -9.17 -5.01
C GLU A 87 -8.29 -8.47 -3.99
N ALA A 88 -7.43 -7.55 -4.42
CA ALA A 88 -6.44 -6.88 -3.56
C ALA A 88 -6.95 -5.59 -2.87
N SER A 89 -8.15 -5.09 -3.17
CA SER A 89 -8.70 -3.88 -2.54
C SER A 89 -9.68 -4.14 -1.38
N THR A 90 -9.90 -5.42 -0.99
CA THR A 90 -10.84 -5.77 0.08
C THR A 90 -10.09 -6.28 1.32
N THR A 91 -9.36 -5.40 2.02
CA THR A 91 -8.90 -5.70 3.40
C THR A 91 -8.89 -4.49 4.34
N SER A 92 -9.13 -3.27 3.87
CA SER A 92 -8.95 -2.07 4.71
C SER A 92 -10.21 -1.54 5.40
N GLU A 93 -11.24 -2.36 5.65
CA GLU A 93 -12.32 -1.96 6.58
C GLU A 93 -11.80 -1.84 8.03
N TRP A 94 -10.80 -2.66 8.39
CA TRP A 94 -10.20 -2.68 9.72
C TRP A 94 -9.22 -1.51 9.98
N ILE A 95 -8.66 -0.89 8.94
CA ILE A 95 -7.76 0.28 9.08
C ILE A 95 -8.56 1.56 9.40
N ARG A 96 -9.77 1.71 8.86
CA ARG A 96 -10.69 2.80 9.24
C ARG A 96 -11.05 2.78 10.73
N VAL A 97 -11.15 1.60 11.33
CA VAL A 97 -11.46 1.43 12.76
C VAL A 97 -10.28 1.84 13.65
N LEU A 98 -9.04 1.71 13.17
CA LEU A 98 -7.83 1.97 13.96
C LEU A 98 -7.24 3.38 13.79
N GLN A 99 -7.65 4.14 12.75
CA GLN A 99 -7.21 5.53 12.54
C GLN A 99 -7.99 6.59 13.38
N HIS A 100 -8.95 6.19 14.23
CA HIS A 100 -9.62 7.10 15.19
C HIS A 100 -9.64 6.55 16.64
N PRO A 101 -8.49 6.41 17.32
CA PRO A 101 -8.45 5.90 18.71
C PRO A 101 -8.55 7.00 19.80
N TYR A 102 -8.77 8.27 19.46
CA TYR A 102 -8.84 9.35 20.47
C TYR A 102 -10.22 10.00 20.56
N PRO A 103 -10.96 9.84 21.68
CA PRO A 103 -12.04 10.76 21.99
C PRO A 103 -11.41 12.13 22.31
N LEU A 104 -11.75 13.16 21.51
CA LEU A 104 -11.54 14.55 21.88
C LEU A 104 -12.13 14.77 23.27
N THR A 105 -11.25 15.03 24.22
CA THR A 105 -11.56 15.15 25.64
C THR A 105 -12.53 16.30 25.91
N ALA A 106 -13.61 15.94 26.60
CA ALA A 106 -14.37 16.73 27.57
C ALA A 106 -14.15 18.26 27.56
N ARG A 107 -15.09 18.98 26.93
CA ARG A 107 -15.35 20.40 27.26
C ARG A 107 -16.03 20.47 28.64
N VAL A 108 -15.23 20.54 29.70
CA VAL A 108 -15.70 20.87 31.06
C VAL A 108 -16.23 22.31 31.05
N ARG A 109 -17.56 22.47 30.95
CA ARG A 109 -18.24 23.71 31.34
C ARG A 109 -18.19 23.80 32.87
N ARG A 110 -17.27 24.59 33.41
CA ARG A 110 -17.34 25.04 34.80
C ARG A 110 -18.57 25.94 34.96
N THR A 111 -19.63 25.42 35.55
CA THR A 111 -20.66 26.20 36.23
C THR A 111 -20.00 26.93 37.40
N ARG A 112 -20.01 28.27 37.37
CA ARG A 112 -19.70 29.09 38.54
C ARG A 112 -20.98 29.84 38.91
N ALA A 113 -21.68 29.32 39.91
CA ALA A 113 -22.73 30.04 40.64
C ALA A 113 -22.06 30.96 41.68
N ARG A 114 -22.35 32.26 41.59
CA ARG A 114 -22.25 33.34 42.61
C ARG A 114 -23.04 34.49 41.98
N ARG A 115 -24.10 35.08 42.53
CA ARG A 115 -24.71 35.17 43.86
C ARG A 115 -26.21 35.27 43.70
#